data_AF-R7YZL8-F1
#
_entry.id   AF-R7YZL8-F1
#
_cell.length_a   1.000
_cell.length_b   1.000
_cell.length_c   1.000
_cell.angle_alpha   90.00
_cell.angle_beta   90.00
_cell.angle_gamma   90.00
#
_symmetry.space_group_name_H-M   'P 1'
#
loop_
_entity.id
_entity.type
_entity.pdbx_description
1 polymer ?
#
loop_
_entity_poly.entity_id
_entity_poly.type
_entity_poly.pdbx_seq_one_letter_code
_entity_poly.pdbx_strand_id
1 'polypeptide(L)'
;MDTVSPPPGSIVYKKHFIPLESNPELFTQLIHQLGVSPSLAFQDVFSIDDPDLLSFIPRPVLALVLVFPTSEAYEKHKAQEEATVRDYQGAGDDQPVMWFKQTINNACGLYGILHAVSNGDAKGHIVPASPLARLLAASLLLEPNQRAKVLEESGELEAAYKAVALQGDSDVPTDPEAEVDFHYVCFVKSDANGHIYELDGDRKGPVDRGPIEPNEDLLSARGLEIVKQFIRREEGRNLNFSLMALAPA
;
A
#
# COMPACT_ATOMS: atom_id res chain seq x y z
N MET A 1 -8.09 20.31 -31.41
CA MET A 1 -7.76 19.95 -30.02
C MET A 1 -6.50 19.12 -30.13
N ASP A 2 -5.37 19.79 -29.97
CA ASP A 2 -4.06 19.19 -30.21
C ASP A 2 -3.76 18.22 -29.08
N THR A 3 -3.77 16.92 -29.40
CA THR A 3 -3.31 15.87 -28.51
C THR A 3 -1.80 16.04 -28.38
N VAL A 4 -1.35 16.66 -27.29
CA VAL A 4 0.06 16.70 -26.92
C VAL A 4 0.47 15.26 -26.62
N SER A 5 1.29 14.67 -27.49
CA SER A 5 1.88 13.37 -27.22
C SER A 5 2.71 13.46 -25.93
N PRO A 6 2.57 12.50 -25.01
CA PRO A 6 3.27 12.59 -23.74
C PRO A 6 4.78 12.39 -23.97
N PRO A 7 5.64 12.94 -23.09
CA PRO A 7 7.08 12.94 -23.29
C PRO A 7 7.65 11.50 -23.37
N PRO A 8 8.76 11.28 -24.10
CA PRO A 8 9.37 9.95 -24.20
C PRO A 8 9.74 9.43 -22.81
N GLY A 9 9.18 8.28 -22.43
CA GLY A 9 9.37 7.68 -21.10
C GLY A 9 8.17 7.83 -20.13
N SER A 10 7.13 8.57 -20.53
CA SER A 10 5.86 8.61 -19.79
C SER A 10 5.16 7.25 -19.84
N ILE A 11 4.73 6.77 -18.67
CA ILE A 11 3.92 5.56 -18.57
C ILE A 11 2.51 5.92 -19.03
N VAL A 12 2.05 5.29 -20.11
CA VAL A 12 0.65 5.43 -20.55
C VAL A 12 -0.19 4.41 -19.78
N TYR A 13 -0.90 4.89 -18.77
CA TYR A 13 -1.83 4.07 -18.00
C TYR A 13 -3.12 3.82 -18.79
N LYS A 14 -3.60 2.57 -18.76
CA LYS A 14 -4.87 2.19 -19.43
C LYS A 14 -6.10 2.46 -18.57
N LYS A 15 -5.91 2.62 -17.26
CA LYS A 15 -6.97 2.76 -16.27
C LYS A 15 -6.57 3.83 -15.25
N HIS A 16 -7.53 4.64 -14.85
CA HIS A 16 -7.36 5.77 -13.94
C HIS A 16 -8.40 5.69 -12.84
N PHE A 17 -7.96 5.83 -11.60
CA PHE A 17 -8.81 5.97 -10.43
C PHE A 17 -8.70 7.38 -9.87
N ILE A 18 -9.72 7.78 -9.11
CA ILE A 18 -9.67 9.03 -8.35
C ILE A 18 -8.82 8.75 -7.11
N PRO A 19 -7.77 9.55 -6.82
CA PRO A 19 -6.92 9.34 -5.66
C PRO A 19 -7.71 9.17 -4.36
N LEU A 20 -7.36 8.16 -3.57
CA LEU A 20 -8.00 7.91 -2.28
C LEU A 20 -7.37 8.80 -1.19
N GLU A 21 -8.19 9.58 -0.52
CA GLU A 21 -7.78 10.38 0.65
C GLU A 21 -7.19 9.50 1.76
N SER A 22 -6.16 10.00 2.44
CA SER A 22 -5.51 9.31 3.56
C SER A 22 -6.39 9.39 4.80
N ASN A 23 -7.45 8.60 4.80
CA ASN A 23 -8.51 8.62 5.79
C ASN A 23 -8.79 7.18 6.28
N PRO A 24 -8.62 6.89 7.59
CA PRO A 24 -8.79 5.54 8.14
C PRO A 24 -10.21 5.01 8.01
N GLU A 25 -11.25 5.87 8.04
CA GLU A 25 -12.63 5.43 7.81
C GLU A 25 -12.84 4.94 6.38
N LEU A 26 -12.32 5.66 5.37
CA LEU A 26 -12.43 5.26 3.97
C LEU A 26 -11.68 3.95 3.69
N PHE A 27 -10.48 3.82 4.24
CA PHE A 27 -9.67 2.61 4.14
C PHE A 27 -10.38 1.41 4.79
N THR A 28 -10.96 1.61 5.98
CA THR A 28 -11.72 0.60 6.71
C THR A 28 -12.98 0.18 5.96
N GLN A 29 -13.74 1.15 5.45
CA GLN A 29 -14.94 0.89 4.67
C GLN A 29 -14.62 0.07 3.41
N LEU A 30 -13.51 0.39 2.72
CA LEU A 30 -13.09 -0.34 1.52
C LEU A 30 -12.72 -1.80 1.84
N ILE A 31 -11.91 -2.05 2.87
CA ILE A 31 -11.54 -3.43 3.22
C ILE A 31 -12.75 -4.26 3.64
N HIS A 32 -13.72 -3.67 4.33
CA HIS A 32 -14.95 -4.36 4.72
C HIS A 32 -15.83 -4.67 3.50
N GLN A 33 -15.95 -3.74 2.54
CA GLN A 33 -16.64 -4.00 1.28
C GLN A 33 -15.97 -5.11 0.45
N LEU A 34 -14.64 -5.19 0.49
CA LEU A 34 -13.87 -6.26 -0.15
C LEU A 34 -13.93 -7.58 0.62
N GLY A 35 -14.47 -7.56 1.85
CA GLY A 35 -14.74 -8.72 2.69
C GLY A 35 -13.60 -9.11 3.62
N VAL A 36 -12.85 -8.14 4.14
CA VAL A 36 -12.07 -8.30 5.36
C VAL A 36 -13.02 -8.23 6.56
N SER A 37 -12.78 -9.08 7.56
CA SER A 37 -13.56 -9.14 8.80
C SER A 37 -13.63 -7.77 9.50
N PRO A 38 -14.79 -7.38 10.05
CA PRO A 38 -14.93 -6.18 10.91
C PRO A 38 -14.07 -6.21 12.18
N SER A 39 -13.40 -7.33 12.48
CA SER A 39 -12.42 -7.41 13.56
C SER A 39 -11.14 -6.61 13.29
N LEU A 40 -10.91 -6.14 12.07
CA LEU A 40 -9.79 -5.28 11.71
C LEU A 40 -10.30 -3.93 11.17
N ALA A 41 -9.56 -2.87 11.48
CA ALA A 41 -9.78 -1.53 10.96
C ALA A 41 -8.45 -0.79 10.81
N PHE A 42 -8.44 0.22 9.94
CA PHE A 42 -7.36 1.20 9.90
C PHE A 42 -7.56 2.26 10.97
N GLN A 43 -6.46 2.73 11.56
CA GLN A 43 -6.43 3.77 12.59
C GLN A 43 -5.27 4.72 12.32
N ASP A 44 -5.43 6.00 12.63
CA ASP A 44 -4.36 6.98 12.52
C ASP A 44 -3.24 6.73 13.53
N VAL A 45 -2.00 6.91 13.07
CA VAL A 45 -0.80 6.95 13.92
C VAL A 45 -0.41 8.40 14.15
N PHE A 46 -0.87 8.99 15.25
CA PHE A 46 -0.65 10.41 15.57
C PHE A 46 0.81 10.76 15.87
N SER A 47 1.63 9.80 16.26
CA SER A 47 3.05 9.99 16.52
C SER A 47 3.82 8.69 16.35
N ILE A 48 5.07 8.80 15.92
CA ILE A 48 6.03 7.69 15.80
C ILE A 48 7.10 7.73 16.90
N ASP A 49 7.07 8.75 17.76
CA ASP A 49 8.05 8.98 18.83
C ASP A 49 7.42 9.02 20.22
N ASP A 50 6.14 9.33 20.34
CA ASP A 50 5.43 9.46 21.60
C ASP A 50 4.77 8.12 21.99
N PRO A 51 5.25 7.43 23.04
CA PRO A 51 4.69 6.15 23.47
C PRO A 51 3.24 6.24 23.92
N ASP A 52 2.81 7.38 24.48
CA ASP A 52 1.44 7.55 24.98
C ASP A 52 0.47 7.62 23.80
N LEU A 53 0.84 8.33 22.72
CA LEU A 53 0.04 8.39 21.49
C LEU A 53 0.04 7.06 20.73
N LEU A 54 1.16 6.34 20.72
CA LEU A 54 1.25 5.00 20.12
C LEU A 54 0.37 3.97 20.86
N SER A 55 0.18 4.16 22.18
CA SER A 55 -0.59 3.24 23.02
C SER A 55 -2.10 3.21 22.71
N PHE A 56 -2.61 4.20 21.98
CA PHE A 56 -4.01 4.24 21.55
C PHE A 56 -4.34 3.20 20.49
N ILE A 57 -3.34 2.70 19.76
CA ILE A 57 -3.53 1.74 18.67
C ILE A 57 -3.55 0.32 19.26
N PRO A 58 -4.64 -0.44 19.08
CA PRO A 58 -4.72 -1.84 19.46
C PRO A 58 -3.61 -2.68 18.86
N ARG A 59 -3.21 -3.71 19.61
CA ARG A 59 -2.08 -4.59 19.26
C ARG A 59 -2.61 -6.00 19.00
N PRO A 60 -2.02 -6.76 18.07
CA PRO A 60 -0.87 -6.41 17.24
C PRO A 60 -1.21 -5.52 16.03
N VAL A 61 -0.24 -4.70 15.59
CA VAL A 61 -0.34 -3.93 14.34
C VAL A 61 0.16 -4.77 13.16
N LEU A 62 -0.74 -5.06 12.23
CA LEU A 62 -0.53 -6.05 11.16
C LEU A 62 0.08 -5.43 9.89
N ALA A 63 -0.24 -4.17 9.61
CA ALA A 63 0.32 -3.41 8.51
C ALA A 63 0.43 -1.93 8.88
N LEU A 64 1.38 -1.24 8.25
CA LEU A 64 1.45 0.22 8.24
C LEU A 64 1.32 0.72 6.82
N VAL A 65 0.56 1.80 6.62
CA VAL A 65 0.43 2.45 5.32
C VAL A 65 0.83 3.91 5.49
N LEU A 66 1.94 4.27 4.84
CA LEU A 66 2.51 5.62 4.86
C LEU A 66 2.15 6.33 3.56
N VAL A 67 1.65 7.56 3.66
CA VAL A 67 1.57 8.50 2.55
C VAL A 67 2.55 9.64 2.75
N PHE A 68 3.22 10.06 1.69
CA PHE A 68 4.24 11.11 1.72
C PHE A 68 4.35 11.77 0.34
N PRO A 69 4.87 13.01 0.26
CA PRO A 69 5.06 13.67 -1.01
C PRO A 69 6.23 13.04 -1.78
N THR A 70 6.06 12.74 -3.06
CA THR A 70 7.15 12.25 -3.90
C THR A 70 8.12 13.39 -4.20
N SER A 71 9.31 13.35 -3.58
CA SER A 71 10.36 14.34 -3.80
C SER A 71 11.39 13.87 -4.84
N GLU A 72 12.17 14.79 -5.40
CA GLU A 72 13.34 14.41 -6.22
C GLU A 72 14.34 13.53 -5.45
N ALA A 73 14.43 13.70 -4.13
CA ALA A 73 15.30 12.89 -3.29
C ALA A 73 14.78 11.45 -3.18
N TYR A 74 13.46 11.29 -3.01
CA TYR A 74 12.78 10.00 -3.03
C TYR A 74 13.05 9.26 -4.35
N GLU A 75 12.77 9.90 -5.48
CA GLU A 75 12.92 9.30 -6.81
C GLU A 75 14.37 8.90 -7.09
N LYS A 76 15.32 9.75 -6.71
CA LYS A 76 16.75 9.44 -6.85
C LYS A 76 17.15 8.23 -5.99
N HIS A 77 16.65 8.16 -4.75
CA HIS A 77 16.98 7.05 -3.86
C HIS A 77 16.36 5.73 -4.33
N LYS A 78 15.09 5.76 -4.76
CA LYS A 78 14.40 4.63 -5.40
C LYS A 78 15.22 4.12 -6.59
N ALA A 79 15.61 5.01 -7.51
CA ALA A 79 16.43 4.65 -8.67
C ALA A 79 17.81 4.06 -8.28
N GLN A 80 18.41 4.52 -7.18
CA GLN A 80 19.66 3.98 -6.66
C GLN A 80 19.50 2.57 -6.08
N GLU A 81 18.48 2.34 -5.24
CA GLU A 81 18.19 1.01 -4.69
C GLU A 81 17.85 0.01 -5.82
N GLU A 82 17.21 0.48 -6.89
CA GLU A 82 16.75 -0.37 -8.00
C GLU A 82 17.75 -0.51 -9.15
N ALA A 83 18.90 0.17 -9.10
CA ALA A 83 19.85 0.22 -10.20
C ALA A 83 20.36 -1.17 -10.62
N THR A 84 20.49 -2.09 -9.65
CA THR A 84 20.98 -3.46 -9.86
C THR A 84 19.89 -4.52 -9.65
N VAL A 85 18.67 -4.09 -9.30
CA VAL A 85 17.54 -4.97 -9.02
C VAL A 85 16.81 -5.28 -10.32
N ARG A 86 16.49 -6.57 -10.52
CA ARG A 86 15.63 -7.05 -11.61
C ARG A 86 14.18 -6.98 -11.19
N ASP A 87 13.28 -6.84 -12.16
CA ASP A 87 11.85 -6.93 -11.90
C ASP A 87 11.51 -8.24 -11.23
N TYR A 88 10.75 -8.14 -10.14
CA TYR A 88 10.24 -9.27 -9.39
C TYR A 88 9.32 -10.12 -10.26
N GLN A 89 9.52 -11.44 -10.21
CA GLN A 89 8.72 -12.43 -10.93
C GLN A 89 8.09 -13.46 -9.99
N GLY A 90 8.08 -13.20 -8.68
CA GLY A 90 7.61 -14.17 -7.70
C GLY A 90 6.11 -14.42 -7.81
N ALA A 91 5.75 -15.70 -7.85
CA ALA A 91 4.40 -16.22 -7.89
C ALA A 91 4.32 -17.54 -7.11
N GLY A 92 3.17 -17.83 -6.50
CA GLY A 92 2.97 -19.02 -5.69
C GLY A 92 3.06 -18.79 -4.19
N ASP A 93 2.77 -19.86 -3.43
CA ASP A 93 2.74 -19.86 -1.97
C ASP A 93 4.13 -19.84 -1.31
N ASP A 94 5.20 -20.05 -2.10
CA ASP A 94 6.59 -20.01 -1.62
C ASP A 94 7.16 -18.58 -1.53
N GLN A 95 6.42 -17.59 -2.01
CA GLN A 95 6.82 -16.19 -1.96
C GLN A 95 6.59 -15.61 -0.56
N PRO A 96 7.51 -14.77 -0.05
CA PRO A 96 7.40 -14.22 1.30
C PRO A 96 6.24 -13.23 1.45
N VAL A 97 5.77 -12.64 0.35
CA VAL A 97 4.68 -11.66 0.31
C VAL A 97 3.91 -11.71 -1.01
N MET A 98 2.62 -11.40 -0.94
CA MET A 98 1.76 -11.04 -2.06
C MET A 98 1.97 -9.56 -2.42
N TRP A 99 2.68 -9.32 -3.53
CA TRP A 99 2.97 -7.97 -4.03
C TRP A 99 2.25 -7.69 -5.36
N PHE A 100 1.67 -6.51 -5.51
CA PHE A 100 0.94 -6.08 -6.68
C PHE A 100 1.66 -4.91 -7.36
N LYS A 101 2.04 -5.09 -8.63
CA LYS A 101 2.56 -4.00 -9.45
C LYS A 101 1.45 -2.99 -9.72
N GLN A 102 1.74 -1.72 -9.49
CA GLN A 102 0.84 -0.63 -9.81
C GLN A 102 0.78 -0.38 -11.31
N THR A 103 -0.42 -0.47 -11.88
CA THR A 103 -0.71 -0.24 -13.30
C THR A 103 -2.01 0.54 -13.53
N ILE A 104 -2.75 0.82 -12.46
CA ILE A 104 -3.88 1.75 -12.45
C ILE A 104 -3.35 3.09 -11.92
N ASN A 105 -3.47 4.15 -12.73
CA ASN A 105 -3.00 5.47 -12.33
C ASN A 105 -3.79 5.99 -11.13
N ASN A 106 -3.14 6.76 -10.25
CA ASN A 106 -3.75 7.38 -9.07
C ASN A 106 -4.37 6.37 -8.06
N ALA A 107 -4.02 5.09 -8.14
CA ALA A 107 -4.55 4.03 -7.27
C ALA A 107 -3.59 3.58 -6.17
N CYS A 108 -2.48 4.29 -5.91
CA CYS A 108 -1.48 3.88 -4.91
C CYS A 108 -2.06 3.60 -3.52
N GLY A 109 -3.08 4.35 -3.08
CA GLY A 109 -3.82 4.05 -1.86
C GLY A 109 -4.51 2.67 -1.88
N LEU A 110 -5.11 2.28 -3.01
CA LEU A 110 -5.67 0.94 -3.19
C LEU A 110 -4.60 -0.14 -3.12
N TYR A 111 -3.45 0.06 -3.78
CA TYR A 111 -2.34 -0.90 -3.72
C TYR A 111 -1.79 -1.03 -2.30
N GLY A 112 -1.66 0.08 -1.57
CA GLY A 112 -1.29 0.08 -0.15
C GLY A 112 -2.28 -0.74 0.70
N ILE A 113 -3.58 -0.58 0.48
CA ILE A 113 -4.63 -1.36 1.15
C ILE A 113 -4.51 -2.84 0.80
N LEU A 114 -4.41 -3.20 -0.49
CA LEU A 114 -4.30 -4.58 -0.92
C LEU A 114 -3.05 -5.25 -0.35
N HIS A 115 -1.91 -4.55 -0.34
CA HIS A 115 -0.69 -5.01 0.31
C HIS A 115 -0.89 -5.25 1.81
N ALA A 116 -1.55 -4.34 2.52
CA ALA A 116 -1.80 -4.47 3.95
C ALA A 116 -2.63 -5.71 4.30
N VAL A 117 -3.74 -5.95 3.57
CA VAL A 117 -4.69 -7.02 3.92
C VAL A 117 -4.36 -8.39 3.34
N SER A 118 -3.49 -8.45 2.32
CA SER A 118 -3.16 -9.71 1.61
C SER A 118 -1.94 -10.44 2.18
N ASN A 119 -1.31 -9.88 3.21
CA ASN A 119 -0.03 -10.34 3.75
C ASN A 119 -0.10 -10.55 5.27
N GLY A 120 0.82 -11.36 5.80
CA GLY A 120 0.94 -11.66 7.22
C GLY A 120 -0.38 -12.16 7.83
N ASP A 121 -0.57 -11.88 9.12
CA ASP A 121 -1.76 -12.33 9.86
C ASP A 121 -3.07 -11.73 9.33
N ALA A 122 -3.03 -10.57 8.66
CA ALA A 122 -4.22 -9.92 8.12
C ALA A 122 -4.93 -10.79 7.06
N LYS A 123 -4.17 -11.61 6.32
CA LYS A 123 -4.73 -12.58 5.35
C LYS A 123 -5.71 -13.56 6.00
N GLY A 124 -5.50 -13.91 7.27
CA GLY A 124 -6.38 -14.80 8.04
C GLY A 124 -7.75 -14.19 8.39
N HIS A 125 -7.91 -12.88 8.22
CA HIS A 125 -9.16 -12.16 8.48
C HIS A 125 -10.02 -11.94 7.23
N ILE A 126 -9.60 -12.45 6.07
CA ILE A 126 -10.37 -12.35 4.83
C ILE A 126 -11.49 -13.39 4.87
N VAL A 127 -12.74 -12.93 4.73
CA VAL A 127 -13.92 -13.80 4.70
C VAL A 127 -13.86 -14.70 3.47
N PRO A 128 -14.05 -16.03 3.60
CA PRO A 128 -14.05 -16.94 2.46
C PRO A 128 -15.10 -16.55 1.41
N ALA A 129 -14.75 -16.72 0.13
CA ALA A 129 -15.60 -16.33 -1.00
C ALA A 129 -16.02 -14.85 -1.01
N SER A 130 -15.31 -13.97 -0.32
CA SER A 130 -15.41 -12.52 -0.53
C SER A 130 -14.81 -12.08 -1.88
N PRO A 131 -15.09 -10.84 -2.33
CA PRO A 131 -14.40 -10.27 -3.49
C PRO A 131 -12.88 -10.36 -3.38
N LEU A 132 -12.31 -10.03 -2.21
CA LEU A 132 -10.86 -10.12 -1.99
C LEU A 132 -10.37 -11.57 -2.02
N ALA A 133 -11.08 -12.51 -1.41
CA ALA A 133 -10.69 -13.92 -1.45
C ALA A 133 -10.62 -14.46 -2.89
N ARG A 134 -11.59 -14.09 -3.74
CA ARG A 134 -11.58 -14.44 -5.17
C ARG A 134 -10.41 -13.77 -5.90
N LEU A 135 -10.17 -12.49 -5.65
CA LEU A 135 -9.08 -11.72 -6.25
C LEU A 135 -7.71 -12.37 -5.94
N LEU A 136 -7.48 -12.73 -4.68
CA LEU A 136 -6.25 -13.38 -4.24
C LEU A 136 -6.08 -14.77 -4.83
N ALA A 137 -7.15 -15.58 -4.87
CA ALA A 137 -7.12 -16.89 -5.51
C ALA A 137 -6.77 -16.79 -7.01
N ALA A 138 -7.30 -15.80 -7.73
CA ALA A 138 -6.98 -15.56 -9.13
C ALA A 138 -5.56 -15.00 -9.33
N SER A 139 -4.96 -14.41 -8.30
CA SER A 139 -3.67 -13.70 -8.35
C SER A 139 -2.47 -14.56 -7.93
N LEU A 140 -2.70 -15.57 -7.09
CA LEU A 140 -1.66 -16.29 -6.35
C LEU A 140 -0.57 -16.88 -7.25
N LEU A 141 -0.96 -17.55 -8.32
CA LEU A 141 -0.04 -18.26 -9.22
C LEU A 141 0.45 -17.40 -10.40
N LEU A 142 0.14 -16.10 -10.41
CA LEU A 142 0.47 -15.20 -11.51
C LEU A 142 1.69 -14.35 -11.18
N GLU A 143 2.55 -14.13 -12.17
CA GLU A 143 3.63 -13.13 -12.08
C GLU A 143 3.04 -11.70 -11.99
N PRO A 144 3.79 -10.71 -11.47
CA PRO A 144 3.22 -9.40 -11.14
C PRO A 144 2.49 -8.68 -12.28
N ASN A 145 2.98 -8.78 -13.52
CA ASN A 145 2.32 -8.15 -14.68
C ASN A 145 0.97 -8.82 -15.04
N GLN A 146 0.86 -10.14 -14.83
CA GLN A 146 -0.40 -10.85 -15.03
C GLN A 146 -1.35 -10.62 -13.86
N ARG A 147 -0.81 -10.59 -12.64
CA ARG A 147 -1.53 -10.23 -11.42
C ARG A 147 -2.15 -8.83 -11.51
N ALA A 148 -1.41 -7.86 -12.06
CA ALA A 148 -1.90 -6.51 -12.30
C ALA A 148 -3.14 -6.48 -13.23
N LYS A 149 -3.17 -7.33 -14.27
CA LYS A 149 -4.35 -7.44 -15.15
C LYS A 149 -5.59 -7.93 -14.42
N VAL A 150 -5.43 -8.85 -13.45
CA VAL A 150 -6.55 -9.31 -12.61
C VAL A 150 -7.16 -8.14 -11.84
N LEU A 151 -6.34 -7.21 -11.33
CA LEU A 151 -6.81 -6.01 -10.64
C LEU A 151 -7.49 -5.04 -11.62
N GLU A 152 -6.89 -4.82 -12.80
CA GLU A 152 -7.45 -3.96 -13.85
C GLU A 152 -8.82 -4.44 -14.35
N GLU A 153 -9.02 -5.75 -14.44
CA GLU A 153 -10.24 -6.37 -14.98
C GLU A 153 -11.29 -6.69 -13.90
N SER A 154 -10.96 -6.51 -12.62
CA SER A 154 -11.87 -6.81 -11.51
C SER A 154 -12.95 -5.74 -11.34
N GLY A 155 -14.15 -6.05 -11.83
CA GLY A 155 -15.34 -5.20 -11.65
C GLY A 155 -15.77 -5.07 -10.19
N GLU A 156 -15.58 -6.10 -9.36
CA GLU A 156 -15.93 -6.06 -7.94
C GLU A 156 -15.01 -5.10 -7.16
N LEU A 157 -13.70 -5.15 -7.47
CA LEU A 157 -12.70 -4.24 -6.88
C LEU A 157 -13.00 -2.79 -7.27
N GLU A 158 -13.26 -2.55 -8.55
CA GLU A 158 -13.59 -1.22 -9.06
C GLU A 158 -14.88 -0.66 -8.46
N ALA A 159 -15.92 -1.50 -8.32
CA ALA A 159 -17.18 -1.09 -7.72
C ALA A 159 -17.01 -0.69 -6.24
N ALA A 160 -16.30 -1.50 -5.45
CA ALA A 160 -16.00 -1.20 -4.06
C ALA A 160 -15.16 0.08 -3.92
N TYR A 161 -14.15 0.24 -4.78
CA TYR A 161 -13.30 1.43 -4.78
C TYR A 161 -14.10 2.71 -5.10
N LYS A 162 -14.91 2.70 -6.16
CA LYS A 162 -15.75 3.84 -6.55
C LYS A 162 -16.76 4.22 -5.48
N ALA A 163 -17.24 3.24 -4.70
CA ALA A 163 -18.16 3.52 -3.61
C ALA A 163 -17.53 4.42 -2.55
N VAL A 164 -16.22 4.27 -2.26
CA VAL A 164 -15.54 5.01 -1.17
C VAL A 164 -14.77 6.24 -1.64
N ALA A 165 -14.24 6.24 -2.88
CA ALA A 165 -13.28 7.25 -3.34
C ALA A 165 -13.81 8.70 -3.40
N LEU A 166 -15.13 8.88 -3.33
CA LEU A 166 -15.80 10.18 -3.36
C LEU A 166 -16.38 10.60 -2.00
N GLN A 167 -16.11 9.85 -0.93
CA GLN A 167 -16.65 10.11 0.41
C GLN A 167 -15.67 10.87 1.34
N GLY A 168 -14.49 11.25 0.84
CA GLY A 168 -13.50 12.01 1.61
C GLY A 168 -13.96 13.44 1.93
N ASP A 169 -13.26 14.07 2.87
CA ASP A 169 -13.56 15.44 3.30
C ASP A 169 -12.90 16.50 2.39
N SER A 170 -11.95 16.09 1.54
CA SER A 170 -11.27 16.95 0.57
C SER A 170 -11.89 16.91 -0.84
N ASP A 171 -11.72 18.02 -1.56
CA ASP A 171 -12.05 18.07 -2.98
C ASP A 171 -11.14 17.12 -3.77
N VAL A 172 -11.75 16.24 -4.55
CA VAL A 172 -11.01 15.38 -5.49
C VAL A 172 -10.59 16.18 -6.73
N PRO A 173 -9.41 15.89 -7.33
CA PRO A 173 -8.99 16.55 -8.56
C PRO A 173 -10.07 16.46 -9.64
N THR A 174 -10.38 17.59 -10.29
CA THR A 174 -11.38 17.64 -11.37
C THR A 174 -10.93 16.88 -12.62
N ASP A 175 -9.61 16.74 -12.79
CA ASP A 175 -8.99 15.93 -13.83
C ASP A 175 -8.46 14.63 -13.20
N PRO A 176 -8.97 13.45 -13.58
CA PRO A 176 -8.48 12.16 -13.07
C PRO A 176 -7.04 11.83 -13.52
N GLU A 177 -6.51 12.56 -14.50
CA GLU A 177 -5.11 12.49 -14.96
C GLU A 177 -4.21 13.52 -14.27
N ALA A 178 -4.75 14.39 -13.40
CA ALA A 178 -3.93 15.32 -12.64
C ALA A 178 -2.87 14.56 -11.83
N GLU A 179 -1.62 15.04 -11.90
CA GLU A 179 -0.55 14.53 -11.05
C GLU A 179 -0.90 14.83 -9.59
N VAL A 180 -0.81 13.79 -8.77
CA VAL A 180 -0.89 13.91 -7.31
C VAL A 180 0.51 13.81 -6.78
N ASP A 181 0.92 14.81 -6.01
CA ASP A 181 2.27 14.88 -5.46
C ASP A 181 2.53 13.87 -4.32
N PHE A 182 1.58 12.96 -4.04
CA PHE A 182 1.62 12.03 -2.90
C PHE A 182 1.63 10.57 -3.35
N HIS A 183 2.38 9.75 -2.61
CA HIS A 183 2.49 8.33 -2.86
C HIS A 183 2.29 7.51 -1.59
N TYR A 184 1.69 6.33 -1.75
CA TYR A 184 1.47 5.39 -0.66
C TYR A 184 2.44 4.22 -0.72
N VAL A 185 2.98 3.85 0.43
CA VAL A 185 3.81 2.66 0.63
C VAL A 185 3.27 1.87 1.81
N CYS A 186 3.25 0.55 1.70
CA CYS A 186 2.81 -0.34 2.77
C CYS A 186 3.98 -1.11 3.39
N PHE A 187 3.99 -1.26 4.71
CA PHE A 187 4.90 -2.13 5.44
C PHE A 187 4.11 -3.27 6.08
N VAL A 188 4.61 -4.50 5.93
CA VAL A 188 4.00 -5.72 6.49
C VAL A 188 5.05 -6.63 7.11
N LYS A 189 4.66 -7.39 8.14
CA LYS A 189 5.46 -8.52 8.64
C LYS A 189 5.10 -9.78 7.86
N SER A 190 6.08 -10.40 7.21
CA SER A 190 5.90 -11.69 6.54
C SER A 190 5.82 -12.82 7.56
N ASP A 191 4.79 -13.66 7.43
CA ASP A 191 4.62 -14.90 8.19
C ASP A 191 5.58 -16.01 7.73
N ALA A 192 6.03 -15.96 6.47
CA ALA A 192 6.92 -16.96 5.88
C ALA A 192 8.34 -16.93 6.48
N ASN A 193 8.87 -15.75 6.79
CA ASN A 193 10.25 -15.59 7.28
C ASN A 193 10.43 -14.63 8.45
N GLY A 194 9.37 -13.96 8.94
CA GLY A 194 9.46 -13.01 10.04
C GLY A 194 10.22 -11.72 9.68
N HIS A 195 10.29 -11.35 8.40
CA HIS A 195 10.89 -10.11 7.96
C HIS A 195 9.84 -9.02 7.73
N ILE A 196 10.27 -7.76 7.79
CA ILE A 196 9.46 -6.61 7.39
C ILE A 196 9.68 -6.37 5.91
N TYR A 197 8.59 -6.28 5.15
CA TYR A 197 8.63 -5.92 3.74
C TYR A 197 8.02 -4.55 3.50
N GLU A 198 8.71 -3.74 2.72
CA GLU A 198 8.16 -2.54 2.09
C GLU A 198 7.56 -2.91 0.74
N LEU A 199 6.28 -2.61 0.57
CA LEU A 199 5.44 -2.96 -0.57
C LEU A 199 4.94 -1.69 -1.25
N ASP A 200 5.69 -1.28 -2.26
CA ASP A 200 5.37 -0.18 -3.16
C ASP A 200 5.06 -0.75 -4.55
N GLY A 201 3.89 -0.42 -5.12
CA GLY A 201 3.49 -0.88 -6.45
C GLY A 201 4.29 -0.23 -7.59
N ASP A 202 4.90 0.92 -7.37
CA ASP A 202 5.71 1.64 -8.37
C ASP A 202 7.14 1.12 -8.45
N ARG A 203 7.58 0.35 -7.46
CA ARG A 203 8.89 -0.31 -7.46
C ARG A 203 8.96 -1.51 -8.42
N LYS A 204 10.19 -2.02 -8.61
CA LYS A 204 10.47 -3.27 -9.32
C LYS A 204 10.04 -4.53 -8.57
N GLY A 205 9.73 -4.41 -7.28
CA GLY A 205 9.33 -5.54 -6.44
C GLY A 205 9.25 -5.19 -4.95
N PRO A 206 8.87 -6.17 -4.11
CA PRO A 206 8.89 -6.01 -2.66
C PRO A 206 10.32 -5.84 -2.15
N VAL A 207 10.52 -5.00 -1.13
CA VAL A 207 11.83 -4.74 -0.55
C VAL A 207 11.90 -5.36 0.84
N ASP A 208 12.78 -6.35 1.01
CA ASP A 208 13.06 -6.93 2.31
C ASP A 208 13.85 -5.93 3.18
N ARG A 209 13.22 -5.44 4.25
CA ARG A 209 13.82 -4.50 5.21
C ARG A 209 14.47 -5.23 6.39
N GLY A 210 14.51 -6.55 6.38
CA GLY A 210 15.19 -7.42 7.34
C GLY A 210 14.28 -7.96 8.44
N PRO A 211 14.84 -8.73 9.38
CA PRO A 211 14.08 -9.43 10.40
C PRO A 211 13.43 -8.48 11.42
N ILE A 212 12.32 -8.95 12.00
CA ILE A 212 11.68 -8.43 13.20
C ILE A 212 11.47 -9.59 14.19
N GLU A 213 11.53 -9.32 15.49
CA GLU A 213 11.39 -10.37 16.50
C GLU A 213 10.01 -11.05 16.45
N PRO A 214 9.89 -12.35 16.77
CA PRO A 214 8.62 -13.08 16.67
C PRO A 214 7.46 -12.45 17.45
N ASN A 215 7.75 -11.88 18.62
CA ASN A 215 6.79 -11.23 19.52
C ASN A 215 6.61 -9.72 19.26
N GLU A 216 7.30 -9.17 18.27
CA GLU A 216 7.17 -7.77 17.87
C GLU A 216 6.23 -7.61 16.67
N ASP A 217 5.62 -6.43 16.57
CA ASP A 217 4.83 -6.00 15.42
C ASP A 217 5.38 -4.70 14.82
N LEU A 218 4.68 -4.11 13.86
CA LEU A 218 5.21 -2.97 13.10
C LEU A 218 5.33 -1.64 13.86
N LEU A 219 4.70 -1.45 15.04
CA LEU A 219 5.04 -0.30 15.91
C LEU A 219 6.05 -0.65 17.01
N SER A 220 6.73 -1.80 16.93
CA SER A 220 7.93 -2.02 17.75
C SER A 220 9.03 -1.01 17.40
N ALA A 221 10.07 -0.93 18.24
CA ALA A 221 11.23 -0.10 17.96
C ALA A 221 11.84 -0.41 16.58
N ARG A 222 11.83 -1.69 16.18
CA ARG A 222 12.34 -2.14 14.87
C ARG A 222 11.48 -1.64 13.72
N GLY A 223 10.15 -1.79 13.82
CA GLY A 223 9.22 -1.34 12.79
C GLY A 223 9.20 0.18 12.65
N LEU A 224 9.14 0.90 13.77
CA LEU A 224 9.21 2.37 13.79
C LEU A 224 10.53 2.91 13.23
N GLU A 225 11.65 2.23 13.47
CA GLU A 225 12.93 2.67 12.91
C GLU A 225 12.96 2.60 11.38
N ILE A 226 12.28 1.62 10.76
CA ILE A 226 12.15 1.56 9.29
C ILE A 226 11.34 2.76 8.77
N VAL A 227 10.21 3.06 9.40
CA VAL A 227 9.37 4.21 9.04
C VAL A 227 10.12 5.53 9.25
N LYS A 228 10.84 5.68 10.36
CA LYS A 228 11.66 6.86 10.65
C LYS A 228 12.81 7.02 9.66
N GLN A 229 13.46 5.92 9.26
CA GLN A 229 14.48 5.99 8.22
C GLN A 229 13.90 6.44 6.88
N PHE A 230 12.68 6.02 6.56
CA PHE A 230 11.97 6.49 5.38
C PHE A 230 11.73 8.00 5.46
N ILE A 231 11.14 8.49 6.56
CA ILE A 231 10.85 9.91 6.76
C ILE A 231 12.13 10.76 6.78
N ARG A 232 13.18 10.34 7.51
CA ARG A 232 14.46 11.07 7.58
C ARG A 232 15.16 11.23 6.23
N ARG A 233 14.95 10.31 5.29
CA ARG A 233 15.47 10.44 3.92
C ARG A 233 14.79 11.59 3.16
N GLU A 234 13.54 11.87 3.49
CA GLU A 234 12.74 12.97 2.94
C GLU A 234 12.92 14.31 3.71
N GLU A 235 13.48 14.28 4.93
CA GLU A 235 13.67 15.43 5.86
C GLU A 235 14.68 16.51 5.38
N GLY A 236 14.79 16.72 4.07
CA GLY A 236 15.35 17.93 3.51
C GLY A 236 14.35 19.07 3.32
N ARG A 237 13.04 18.81 3.08
CA ARG A 237 12.13 19.86 2.54
C ARG A 237 10.63 19.83 2.88
N ASN A 238 9.98 18.71 3.27
CA ASN A 238 8.52 18.67 3.48
C ASN A 238 8.08 17.74 4.63
N LEU A 239 7.21 18.23 5.53
CA LEU A 239 6.67 17.52 6.70
C LEU A 239 5.30 16.85 6.44
N ASN A 240 4.87 16.74 5.18
CA ASN A 240 3.52 16.33 4.84
C ASN A 240 3.38 14.81 4.72
N PHE A 241 3.58 14.06 5.80
CA PHE A 241 3.30 12.61 5.81
C PHE A 241 2.08 12.29 6.68
N SER A 242 1.41 11.19 6.37
CA SER A 242 0.43 10.55 7.26
C SER A 242 0.68 9.05 7.30
N LEU A 243 0.40 8.44 8.45
CA LEU A 243 0.65 7.02 8.71
C LEU A 243 -0.60 6.41 9.32
N MET A 244 -1.10 5.34 8.71
CA MET A 244 -2.20 4.53 9.22
C MET A 244 -1.71 3.15 9.61
N ALA A 245 -2.32 2.57 10.65
CA ALA A 245 -2.08 1.21 11.12
C ALA A 245 -3.31 0.34 10.88
N LEU A 246 -3.11 -0.84 10.30
CA LEU A 246 -4.13 -1.90 10.28
C LEU A 246 -4.02 -2.71 11.57
N ALA A 247 -5.05 -2.66 12.41
CA ALA A 247 -5.05 -3.24 13.75
C ALA A 247 -6.43 -3.81 14.11
N PRO A 248 -6.57 -4.54 15.23
CA PRO A 248 -7.87 -4.91 15.77
C PRO A 248 -8.79 -3.69 15.94
N ALA A 249 -10.05 -3.84 15.56
CA ALA A 249 -11.10 -2.83 15.71
C ALA A 249 -11.71 -2.80 17.12
#